data_AF-F9MNG0-F1
#
_entry.id   AF-F9MNG0-F1
#
_cell.length_a   1.000
_cell.length_b   1.000
_cell.length_c   1.000
_cell.angle_alpha   90.00
_cell.angle_beta   90.00
_cell.angle_gamma   90.00
#
_symmetry.space_group_name_H-M   'P 1'
#
loop_
_entity.id
_entity.type
_entity.pdbx_description
1 polymer ?
#
loop_
_entity_poly.entity_id
_entity_poly.type
_entity_poly.pdbx_seq_one_letter_code
_entity_poly.pdbx_strand_id
1 'polypeptide(L)'
;YPKQVQDSLHKEAIYILNKMNGKANEIVSALDVRTGEILARSDAEGILKSSFNKKQYEKIILSGKKIVLVHNHPCGGRFSFVDIKTCFKNDMIAASVVIGHDGSVRIIHDFDRSIDIESLYRNLYNDAKEIYPLKSKAEEYALTKLYKWGNKEGGFKYGKFK
;
A
#
# COMPACT_ATOMS: atom_id res chain seq x y z
N TYR A 1 13.59 7.68 6.01
CA TYR A 1 13.06 7.79 7.39
C TYR A 1 14.18 7.81 8.42
N PRO A 2 13.99 8.35 9.64
CA PRO A 2 14.94 8.21 10.74
C PRO A 2 15.23 6.74 11.06
N LYS A 3 16.41 6.43 11.62
CA LYS A 3 16.83 5.05 11.91
C LYS A 3 15.81 4.30 12.77
N GLN A 4 15.29 4.94 13.82
CA GLN A 4 14.26 4.34 14.69
C GLN A 4 13.01 3.89 13.92
N VAL A 5 12.54 4.71 12.97
CA VAL A 5 11.37 4.36 12.13
C VAL A 5 11.69 3.19 11.21
N GLN A 6 12.90 3.18 10.62
CA GLN A 6 13.35 2.05 9.81
C GLN A 6 13.40 0.75 10.63
N ASP A 7 13.91 0.80 11.86
CA ASP A 7 13.96 -0.34 12.77
C ASP A 7 12.55 -0.83 13.14
N SER A 8 11.61 0.07 13.39
CA SER A 8 10.20 -0.28 13.63
C SER A 8 9.55 -0.92 12.41
N LEU A 9 9.75 -0.36 11.21
CA LEU A 9 9.25 -0.92 9.96
C LEU A 9 9.80 -2.33 9.71
N HIS A 10 11.10 -2.52 9.96
CA HIS A 10 11.76 -3.81 9.80
C HIS A 10 11.21 -4.86 10.79
N LYS A 11 11.11 -4.50 12.08
CA LYS A 11 10.52 -5.39 13.10
C LYS A 11 9.08 -5.75 12.77
N GLU A 12 8.30 -4.78 12.30
CA GLU A 12 6.91 -5.01 11.92
C GLU A 12 6.80 -5.90 10.67
N ALA A 13 7.69 -5.72 9.70
CA ALA A 13 7.75 -6.58 8.53
C ALA A 13 8.00 -8.05 8.91
N ILE A 14 8.98 -8.29 9.79
CA ILE A 14 9.27 -9.64 10.32
C ILE A 14 8.06 -10.19 11.09
N TYR A 15 7.41 -9.37 11.92
CA TYR A 15 6.21 -9.78 12.65
C TYR A 15 5.09 -10.24 11.71
N ILE A 16 4.76 -9.44 10.69
CA ILE A 16 3.71 -9.77 9.72
C ILE A 16 4.06 -11.05 8.96
N LEU A 17 5.29 -11.17 8.46
CA LEU A 17 5.75 -12.37 7.74
C LEU A 17 5.66 -13.62 8.60
N ASN A 18 6.11 -13.56 9.86
CA ASN A 18 6.01 -14.70 10.78
C ASN A 18 4.56 -15.08 11.09
N LYS A 19 3.67 -14.09 11.28
CA LYS A 19 2.26 -14.35 11.60
C LYS A 19 1.50 -14.94 10.41
N MET A 20 1.83 -14.50 9.19
CA MET A 20 1.19 -14.87 7.94
C MET A 20 1.92 -15.96 7.15
N ASN A 21 2.99 -16.55 7.71
CA ASN A 21 3.74 -17.60 7.03
C ASN A 21 2.82 -18.79 6.67
N GLY A 22 2.86 -19.19 5.39
CA GLY A 22 2.01 -20.26 4.85
C GLY A 22 0.52 -19.91 4.75
N LYS A 23 0.12 -18.64 4.94
CA LYS A 23 -1.27 -18.18 4.88
C LYS A 23 -1.50 -17.18 3.76
N ALA A 24 -2.68 -17.25 3.14
CA ALA A 24 -3.13 -16.30 2.13
C ALA A 24 -3.81 -15.04 2.73
N ASN A 25 -3.71 -14.85 4.05
CA ASN A 25 -4.25 -13.70 4.75
C ASN A 25 -3.32 -12.50 4.64
N GLU A 26 -3.89 -11.31 4.79
CA GLU A 26 -3.14 -10.06 4.85
C GLU A 26 -3.36 -9.39 6.20
N ILE A 27 -2.32 -8.75 6.71
CA ILE A 27 -2.38 -7.86 7.87
C ILE A 27 -1.85 -6.50 7.41
N VAL A 28 -2.51 -5.43 7.85
CA VAL A 28 -2.03 -4.06 7.69
C VAL A 28 -1.76 -3.43 9.05
N SER A 29 -0.63 -2.75 9.17
CA SER A 29 -0.21 -2.02 10.37
C SER A 29 0.01 -0.55 10.03
N ALA A 30 -0.43 0.33 10.93
CA ALA A 30 -0.24 1.77 10.82
C ALA A 30 0.79 2.24 11.84
N LEU A 31 1.88 2.84 11.36
CA LEU A 31 2.96 3.36 12.19
C LEU A 31 3.05 4.88 12.08
N ASP A 32 3.36 5.57 13.18
CA ASP A 32 3.72 6.98 13.16
C ASP A 32 5.00 7.18 12.32
N VAL A 33 4.91 8.04 11.30
CA VAL A 33 6.01 8.30 10.35
C VAL A 33 7.23 8.96 11.00
N ARG A 34 7.08 9.60 12.17
CA ARG A 34 8.15 10.32 12.86
C ARG A 34 8.81 9.47 13.93
N THR A 35 8.03 8.69 14.67
CA THR A 35 8.50 7.94 15.86
C THR A 35 8.64 6.43 15.63
N GLY A 36 7.93 5.88 14.64
CA GLY A 36 7.85 4.44 14.43
C GLY A 36 6.96 3.72 15.44
N GLU A 37 6.17 4.46 16.23
CA GLU A 37 5.15 3.90 17.12
C GLU A 37 4.05 3.20 16.31
N ILE A 38 3.65 2.00 16.73
CA ILE A 38 2.56 1.25 16.11
C ILE A 38 1.23 1.75 16.69
N LEU A 39 0.47 2.46 15.86
CA LEU A 39 -0.82 3.03 16.26
C LEU A 39 -1.90 1.96 16.25
N ALA A 40 -1.95 1.13 15.20
CA ALA A 40 -2.87 0.03 15.09
C ALA A 40 -2.31 -1.08 14.19
N ARG A 41 -2.82 -2.30 14.39
CA ARG A 41 -2.66 -3.45 13.50
C ARG A 41 -4.04 -4.01 13.22
N SER A 42 -4.31 -4.36 11.96
CA SER A 42 -5.55 -5.06 11.62
C SER A 42 -5.53 -6.48 12.14
N ASP A 43 -6.72 -7.04 12.29
CA ASP A 43 -6.87 -8.48 12.42
C ASP A 43 -6.65 -9.13 11.04
N ALA A 44 -6.28 -10.42 11.03
CA ALA A 44 -6.16 -11.17 9.79
C ALA A 44 -7.57 -11.58 9.33
N GLU A 45 -8.18 -10.80 8.45
CA GLU A 45 -9.55 -10.98 8.02
C GLU A 45 -9.63 -11.57 6.60
N GLY A 46 -10.06 -12.82 6.47
CA GLY A 46 -10.31 -13.43 5.16
C GLY A 46 -9.07 -13.57 4.27
N ILE A 47 -9.27 -14.04 3.04
CA ILE A 47 -8.20 -14.25 2.05
C ILE A 47 -7.99 -12.94 1.27
N LEU A 48 -6.73 -12.48 1.17
CA LEU A 48 -6.33 -11.29 0.40
C LEU A 48 -7.12 -10.01 0.75
N LYS A 49 -7.43 -9.85 2.04
CA LYS A 49 -8.09 -8.66 2.56
C LYS A 49 -7.42 -8.23 3.86
N SER A 50 -7.21 -6.93 3.98
CA SER A 50 -6.77 -6.32 5.23
C SER A 50 -7.49 -4.99 5.39
N SER A 51 -8.10 -4.77 6.55
CA SER A 51 -8.77 -3.50 6.87
C SER A 51 -8.74 -3.26 8.38
N PHE A 52 -8.67 -1.98 8.77
CA PHE A 52 -8.82 -1.63 10.17
C PHE A 52 -10.29 -1.68 10.56
N ASN A 53 -10.61 -2.32 11.68
CA ASN A 53 -11.93 -2.18 12.27
C ASN A 53 -12.17 -0.75 12.78
N LYS A 54 -13.42 -0.41 13.11
CA LYS A 54 -13.81 0.93 13.53
C LYS A 54 -12.94 1.48 14.68
N LYS A 55 -12.67 0.67 15.71
CA LYS A 55 -11.87 1.09 16.87
C LYS A 55 -10.40 1.34 16.51
N GLN A 56 -9.82 0.49 15.68
CA GLN A 56 -8.46 0.65 15.17
C GLN A 56 -8.34 1.93 14.31
N TYR A 57 -9.31 2.15 13.42
CA TYR A 57 -9.35 3.34 12.59
C TYR A 57 -9.53 4.63 13.42
N GLU A 58 -10.46 4.64 14.38
CA GLU A 58 -10.66 5.76 15.31
C GLU A 58 -9.38 6.09 16.08
N LYS A 59 -8.63 5.09 16.55
CA LYS A 59 -7.34 5.30 17.23
C LYS A 59 -6.32 5.99 16.33
N ILE A 60 -6.28 5.62 15.04
CA ILE A 60 -5.39 6.27 14.06
C ILE A 60 -5.83 7.72 13.85
N ILE A 61 -7.11 8.00 13.63
CA ILE A 61 -7.64 9.35 13.42
C ILE A 61 -7.36 10.25 14.64
N LEU A 62 -7.71 9.78 15.85
CA LEU A 62 -7.53 10.53 17.09
C LEU A 62 -6.06 10.83 17.42
N SER A 63 -5.12 10.06 16.86
CA SER A 63 -3.69 10.36 17.03
C SER A 63 -3.27 11.67 16.38
N GLY A 64 -3.97 12.12 15.32
CA GLY A 64 -3.59 13.30 14.52
C GLY A 64 -2.24 13.16 13.79
N LYS A 65 -1.66 11.96 13.76
CA LYS A 65 -0.32 11.70 13.21
C LYS A 65 -0.39 11.36 11.72
N LYS A 66 0.69 11.70 10.99
CA LYS A 66 0.95 11.12 9.67
C LYS A 66 1.50 9.70 9.86
N ILE A 67 1.07 8.79 9.00
CA ILE A 67 1.34 7.36 9.14
C ILE A 67 2.06 6.75 7.95
N VAL A 68 2.76 5.66 8.20
CA VAL A 68 3.20 4.69 7.19
C VAL A 68 2.38 3.43 7.37
N LEU A 69 1.74 2.99 6.30
CA LEU A 69 1.09 1.67 6.27
C LEU A 69 2.10 0.59 5.91
N VAL A 70 2.01 -0.56 6.55
CA VAL A 70 2.82 -1.75 6.24
C VAL A 70 1.88 -2.94 6.13
N HIS A 71 1.88 -3.63 4.99
CA HIS A 71 1.10 -4.85 4.81
C HIS A 71 1.85 -5.90 3.99
N ASN A 72 1.41 -7.15 4.08
CA ASN A 72 1.95 -8.23 3.25
C ASN A 72 1.08 -8.50 2.03
N HIS A 73 1.73 -8.87 0.93
CA HIS A 73 1.07 -9.54 -0.20
C HIS A 73 1.57 -10.98 -0.27
N PRO A 74 0.73 -11.99 0.05
CA PRO A 74 1.11 -13.40 0.04
C PRO A 74 1.70 -13.85 -1.30
N CYS A 75 1.16 -13.34 -2.41
CA CYS A 75 1.64 -13.67 -3.75
C CYS A 75 2.81 -12.80 -4.24
N GLY A 76 3.44 -11.98 -3.37
CA GLY A 76 4.54 -11.09 -3.76
C GLY A 76 4.15 -9.96 -4.72
N GLY A 77 2.84 -9.67 -4.82
CA GLY A 77 2.27 -8.70 -5.74
C GLY A 77 2.72 -7.26 -5.49
N ARG A 78 2.55 -6.39 -6.50
CA ARG A 78 2.64 -4.93 -6.34
C ARG A 78 1.39 -4.40 -5.62
N PHE A 79 1.39 -3.13 -5.20
CA PHE A 79 0.16 -2.48 -4.71
C PHE A 79 -0.96 -2.61 -5.75
N SER A 80 -2.16 -2.95 -5.31
CA SER A 80 -3.37 -2.87 -6.11
C SER A 80 -3.77 -1.41 -6.33
N PHE A 81 -4.69 -1.17 -7.27
CA PHE A 81 -5.27 0.16 -7.40
C PHE A 81 -6.04 0.60 -6.14
N VAL A 82 -6.63 -0.35 -5.39
CA VAL A 82 -7.33 -0.04 -4.14
C VAL A 82 -6.36 0.51 -3.09
N ASP A 83 -5.16 -0.05 -3.00
CA ASP A 83 -4.12 0.43 -2.07
C ASP A 83 -3.68 1.85 -2.43
N ILE A 84 -3.43 2.09 -3.73
CA ILE A 84 -3.02 3.41 -4.23
C ILE A 84 -4.15 4.43 -3.98
N LYS A 85 -5.39 4.10 -4.37
CA LYS A 85 -6.57 4.94 -4.15
C LYS A 85 -6.75 5.27 -2.66
N THR A 86 -6.52 4.31 -1.77
CA THR A 86 -6.58 4.53 -0.32
C THR A 86 -5.54 5.56 0.13
N CYS A 87 -4.31 5.50 -0.38
CA CYS A 87 -3.25 6.47 -0.07
C CYS A 87 -3.61 7.90 -0.53
N PHE A 88 -4.21 8.02 -1.72
CA PHE A 88 -4.65 9.31 -2.25
C PHE A 88 -5.84 9.90 -1.48
N LYS A 89 -6.80 9.07 -1.05
CA LYS A 89 -7.98 9.52 -0.31
C LYS A 89 -7.72 9.91 1.14
N ASN A 90 -6.67 9.38 1.75
CA ASN A 90 -6.37 9.62 3.16
C ASN A 90 -5.10 10.47 3.27
N ASP A 91 -5.28 11.73 3.63
CA ASP A 91 -4.20 12.71 3.77
C ASP A 91 -3.16 12.29 4.82
N MET A 92 -3.57 11.53 5.83
CA MET A 92 -2.71 11.04 6.89
C MET A 92 -1.66 10.03 6.43
N ILE A 93 -1.89 9.34 5.31
CA ILE A 93 -0.95 8.32 4.82
C ILE A 93 0.22 9.02 4.13
N ALA A 94 1.39 9.06 4.79
CA ALA A 94 2.61 9.60 4.19
C ALA A 94 3.25 8.62 3.20
N ALA A 95 3.15 7.32 3.48
CA ALA A 95 3.64 6.25 2.61
C ALA A 95 2.92 4.94 2.90
N SER A 96 3.06 3.98 1.99
CA SER A 96 2.65 2.60 2.19
C SER A 96 3.78 1.67 1.75
N VAL A 97 3.99 0.60 2.50
CA VAL A 97 5.02 -0.43 2.30
C VAL A 97 4.32 -1.78 2.15
N VAL A 98 4.66 -2.49 1.08
CA VAL A 98 4.24 -3.88 0.84
C VAL A 98 5.43 -4.79 0.97
N ILE A 99 5.25 -5.88 1.72
CA ILE A 99 6.23 -6.94 1.87
C ILE A 99 5.68 -8.21 1.21
N GLY A 100 6.40 -8.72 0.23
CA GLY A 100 6.12 -10.01 -0.37
C GLY A 100 6.64 -11.15 0.49
N HIS A 101 5.96 -12.30 0.46
CA HIS A 101 6.47 -13.53 1.08
C HIS A 101 7.75 -14.05 0.41
N ASP A 102 8.08 -13.54 -0.79
CA ASP A 102 9.36 -13.74 -1.50
C ASP A 102 10.49 -12.82 -1.01
N GLY A 103 10.28 -12.08 0.08
CA GLY A 103 11.24 -11.11 0.63
C GLY A 103 11.28 -9.77 -0.10
N SER A 104 10.50 -9.59 -1.18
CA SER A 104 10.51 -8.33 -1.92
C SER A 104 9.80 -7.22 -1.17
N VAL A 105 10.41 -6.04 -1.10
CA VAL A 105 9.84 -4.86 -0.43
C VAL A 105 9.51 -3.80 -1.46
N ARG A 106 8.31 -3.22 -1.38
CA ARG A 106 7.86 -2.13 -2.26
C ARG A 106 7.35 -0.98 -1.42
N ILE A 107 7.56 0.24 -1.91
CA ILE A 107 7.08 1.46 -1.25
C ILE A 107 6.36 2.35 -2.26
N ILE A 108 5.29 2.99 -1.81
CA ILE A 108 4.68 4.15 -2.46
C ILE A 108 4.65 5.34 -1.49
N HIS A 109 5.01 6.53 -1.97
CA HIS A 109 5.04 7.76 -1.17
C HIS A 109 4.97 9.02 -2.05
N ASP A 110 5.07 10.21 -1.44
CA ASP A 110 5.04 11.52 -2.13
C ASP A 110 3.78 11.73 -2.98
N PHE A 111 2.62 11.43 -2.41
CA PHE A 111 1.33 11.52 -3.13
C PHE A 111 0.92 12.96 -3.39
N ASP A 112 0.79 13.34 -4.67
CA ASP A 112 0.14 14.57 -5.09
C ASP A 112 -1.38 14.38 -5.11
N ARG A 113 -2.03 14.80 -4.04
CA ARG A 113 -3.47 14.64 -3.83
C ARG A 113 -4.32 15.67 -4.58
N SER A 114 -3.72 16.59 -5.33
CA SER A 114 -4.47 17.43 -6.26
C SER A 114 -4.97 16.65 -7.48
N ILE A 115 -4.39 15.47 -7.71
CA ILE A 115 -4.68 14.64 -8.87
C ILE A 115 -5.87 13.71 -8.61
N ASP A 116 -6.83 13.71 -9.52
CA ASP A 116 -7.90 12.71 -9.55
C ASP A 116 -7.37 11.35 -10.04
N ILE A 117 -6.81 10.59 -9.09
CA ILE A 117 -6.25 9.26 -9.33
C ILE A 117 -7.28 8.27 -9.87
N GLU A 118 -8.57 8.46 -9.56
CA GLU A 118 -9.64 7.58 -10.01
C GLU A 118 -9.94 7.80 -11.49
N SER A 119 -10.07 9.06 -11.91
CA SER A 119 -10.27 9.39 -13.32
C SER A 119 -9.04 9.02 -14.15
N LEU A 120 -7.83 9.24 -13.64
CA LEU A 120 -6.61 8.81 -14.32
C LEU A 120 -6.58 7.29 -14.52
N TYR A 121 -6.78 6.50 -13.46
CA TYR A 121 -6.77 5.04 -13.58
C TYR A 121 -7.90 4.54 -14.49
N ARG A 122 -9.09 5.13 -14.42
CA ARG A 122 -10.22 4.79 -15.29
C ARG A 122 -9.89 4.99 -16.76
N ASN A 123 -9.22 6.09 -17.12
CA ASN A 123 -8.79 6.33 -18.50
C ASN A 123 -7.76 5.28 -18.94
N LEU A 124 -6.71 5.06 -18.14
CA LEU A 124 -5.69 4.03 -18.41
C LEU A 124 -6.29 2.63 -18.55
N TYR A 125 -7.32 2.32 -17.77
CA TYR A 125 -8.03 1.05 -17.83
C TYR A 125 -8.89 0.92 -19.09
N ASN A 126 -9.59 1.98 -19.50
CA ASN A 126 -10.37 1.98 -20.74
C ASN A 126 -9.46 1.79 -21.96
N ASP A 127 -8.33 2.49 -22.03
CA ASP A 127 -7.33 2.28 -23.08
C ASP A 127 -6.80 0.84 -23.08
N ALA A 128 -6.57 0.27 -21.89
CA ALA A 128 -6.09 -1.11 -21.77
C ALA A 128 -7.13 -2.15 -22.22
N LYS A 129 -8.42 -1.89 -22.05
CA LYS A 129 -9.50 -2.78 -22.48
C LYS A 129 -9.60 -2.90 -24.00
N GLU A 130 -9.22 -1.86 -24.74
CA GLU A 130 -9.19 -1.90 -26.20
C GLU A 130 -8.11 -2.86 -26.72
N ILE A 131 -7.03 -3.05 -25.93
CA ILE A 131 -5.87 -3.89 -26.26
C ILE A 131 -6.03 -5.31 -25.70
N TYR A 132 -6.58 -5.44 -24.48
CA TYR A 132 -6.65 -6.69 -23.75
C TYR A 132 -8.11 -7.08 -23.43
N PRO A 133 -8.66 -8.12 -24.09
CA PRO A 133 -10.05 -8.54 -23.87
C PRO A 133 -10.26 -9.17 -22.49
N LEU A 134 -9.21 -9.72 -21.86
CA LEU A 134 -9.29 -10.27 -20.51
C LEU A 134 -9.15 -9.15 -19.47
N LYS A 135 -10.16 -8.99 -18.61
CA LYS A 135 -10.22 -7.96 -17.56
C LYS A 135 -8.94 -7.89 -16.71
N SER A 136 -8.45 -9.02 -16.22
CA SER A 136 -7.26 -9.07 -15.35
C SER A 136 -5.99 -8.57 -16.06
N LYS A 137 -5.87 -8.80 -17.38
CA LYS A 137 -4.76 -8.29 -18.18
C LYS A 137 -4.86 -6.79 -18.43
N ALA A 138 -6.08 -6.29 -18.67
CA ALA A 138 -6.32 -4.85 -18.76
C ALA A 138 -5.98 -4.13 -17.44
N GLU A 139 -6.39 -4.69 -16.29
CA GLU A 139 -6.05 -4.15 -14.96
C GLU A 139 -4.53 -4.16 -14.70
N GLU A 140 -3.85 -5.27 -14.99
CA GLU A 140 -2.40 -5.39 -14.85
C GLU A 140 -1.64 -4.37 -15.71
N TYR A 141 -2.10 -4.18 -16.95
CA TYR A 141 -1.52 -3.23 -17.90
C TYR A 141 -1.76 -1.77 -17.46
N ALA A 142 -3.00 -1.42 -17.11
CA ALA A 142 -3.37 -0.10 -16.64
C ALA A 142 -2.59 0.28 -15.37
N LEU A 143 -2.48 -0.64 -14.42
CA LEU A 143 -1.70 -0.45 -13.21
C LEU A 143 -0.21 -0.25 -13.51
N THR A 144 0.34 -1.00 -14.48
CA THR A 144 1.74 -0.81 -14.92
C THR A 144 1.95 0.56 -15.57
N LYS A 145 1.00 1.06 -16.36
CA LYS A 145 1.03 2.42 -16.90
C LYS A 145 0.93 3.47 -15.80
N LEU A 146 0.07 3.24 -14.80
CA LEU A 146 -0.07 4.15 -13.66
C LEU A 146 1.23 4.29 -12.88
N TYR A 147 1.95 3.20 -12.60
CA TYR A 147 3.26 3.25 -11.96
C TYR A 147 4.30 4.04 -12.76
N LYS A 148 4.33 3.84 -14.09
CA LYS A 148 5.24 4.58 -14.98
C LYS A 148 4.92 6.07 -14.99
N TRP A 149 3.64 6.41 -15.08
CA TRP A 149 3.16 7.78 -15.02
C TRP A 149 3.51 8.42 -13.67
N GLY A 150 3.25 7.75 -12.54
CA GLY A 150 3.54 8.29 -11.21
C GLY A 150 5.02 8.64 -11.06
N ASN A 151 5.91 7.72 -11.42
CA ASN A 151 7.36 7.91 -11.33
C ASN A 151 7.92 8.96 -12.30
N LYS A 152 7.28 9.19 -13.45
CA LYS A 152 7.80 10.10 -14.49
C LYS A 152 7.17 11.50 -14.43
N GLU A 153 5.86 11.55 -14.29
CA GLU A 153 5.05 12.77 -14.41
C GLU A 153 4.67 13.37 -13.05
N GLY A 154 4.98 12.69 -11.92
CA GLY A 154 5.06 13.34 -10.60
C GLY A 154 3.87 13.17 -9.66
N GLY A 155 2.97 12.20 -9.85
CA GLY A 155 1.81 12.02 -8.95
C GLY A 155 2.08 11.22 -7.67
N PHE A 156 3.07 10.33 -7.68
CA PHE A 156 3.56 9.57 -6.53
C PHE A 156 4.86 8.86 -6.91
N LYS A 157 5.69 8.51 -5.94
CA LYS A 157 6.89 7.69 -6.16
C LYS A 157 6.63 6.24 -5.79
N TYR A 158 7.10 5.34 -6.63
CA TYR A 158 7.08 3.90 -6.43
C TYR A 158 8.50 3.33 -6.49
N GLY A 159 8.90 2.63 -5.43
CA GLY A 159 10.18 1.95 -5.31
C GLY A 159 10.03 0.45 -5.08
N LYS A 160 11.01 -0.33 -5.56
CA LYS A 160 11.14 -1.76 -5.30
C LYS A 160 12.55 -2.06 -4.81
N PHE A 161 12.62 -2.83 -3.74
CA PHE A 161 13.85 -3.31 -3.12
C PHE A 161 13.83 -4.85 -3.10
N LYS A 162 15.01 -5.43 -3.30
CA LYS A 162 15.28 -6.86 -3.16
C LYS A 162 16.48 -7.02 -2.25
#